data_AF-A0A524HGZ1-F1
#
_entry.id   AF-A0A524HGZ1-F1
#
_cell.length_a   1.000
_cell.length_b   1.000
_cell.length_c   1.000
_cell.angle_alpha   90.00
_cell.angle_beta   90.00
_cell.angle_gamma   90.00
#
_symmetry.space_group_name_H-M   'P 1'
#
loop_
_entity.id
_entity.type
_entity.pdbx_description
1 polymer ?
#
loop_
_entity_poly.entity_id
_entity_poly.type
_entity_poly.pdbx_seq_one_letter_code
_entity_poly.pdbx_strand_id
1 'polypeptide(L)'
;MHSKENRPPLSEVVQSIKKSLSDVPELVHSWRFLAGVVYALEQYYQITDHYPTTKIADEKEYIRETVDVLAHILAKECQNRNWTRGFYYNAAVMRLDACYERIFKAYLGNFNNEEESKCPSCGKNTIDGPRLYKKIRDDISSLFSEKKYEESNFGKIRKEVNSLKHYEGRTDLTEREQPELLHRALSELVAFIRNQKVTEELYGRFSGKGIVVGRKKSYE
;
A
#
# COMPACT_ATOMS: atom_id res chain seq x y z
N MET A 1 7.49 -23.52 -1.90
CA MET A 1 6.30 -23.61 -2.79
C MET A 1 5.17 -22.87 -2.10
N HIS A 2 4.87 -21.63 -2.50
CA HIS A 2 3.66 -20.94 -2.06
C HIS A 2 2.50 -21.49 -2.89
N SER A 3 1.56 -22.21 -2.28
CA SER A 3 0.45 -22.78 -3.05
C SER A 3 -0.40 -21.66 -3.65
N LYS A 4 -0.71 -21.78 -4.95
CA LYS A 4 -1.63 -20.87 -5.65
C LYS A 4 -3.04 -20.87 -5.03
N GLU A 5 -3.33 -21.83 -4.16
CA GLU A 5 -4.66 -22.14 -3.61
C GLU A 5 -5.15 -21.15 -2.55
N ASN A 6 -4.28 -20.31 -1.98
CA ASN A 6 -4.66 -19.33 -0.94
C ASN A 6 -4.65 -17.86 -1.42
N ARG A 7 -4.54 -17.62 -2.74
CA ARG A 7 -4.58 -16.26 -3.29
C ARG A 7 -6.04 -15.85 -3.53
N PRO A 8 -6.58 -14.83 -2.86
CA PRO A 8 -7.90 -14.33 -3.20
C PRO A 8 -7.87 -13.81 -4.65
N PRO A 9 -8.89 -14.13 -5.47
CA PRO A 9 -8.91 -13.72 -6.85
C PRO A 9 -8.93 -12.18 -6.93
N LEU A 10 -7.86 -11.60 -7.49
CA LEU A 10 -7.74 -10.15 -7.64
C LEU A 10 -8.89 -9.54 -8.47
N SER A 11 -9.62 -10.36 -9.23
CA SER A 11 -10.82 -9.96 -9.97
C SER A 11 -11.91 -9.36 -9.07
N GLU A 12 -12.15 -9.91 -7.89
CA GLU A 12 -13.15 -9.38 -6.95
C GLU A 12 -12.72 -8.03 -6.37
N VAL A 13 -11.42 -7.89 -6.09
CA VAL A 13 -10.81 -6.63 -5.66
C VAL A 13 -10.94 -5.58 -6.76
N VAL A 14 -10.64 -5.93 -8.02
CA VAL A 14 -10.77 -5.03 -9.17
C VAL A 14 -12.21 -4.53 -9.34
N GLN A 15 -13.20 -5.40 -9.23
CA GLN A 15 -14.60 -4.97 -9.34
C GLN A 15 -15.00 -4.03 -8.20
N SER A 16 -14.53 -4.32 -6.98
CA SER A 16 -14.74 -3.46 -5.81
C SER A 16 -14.13 -2.07 -6.01
N ILE A 17 -12.92 -1.99 -6.58
CA ILE A 17 -12.25 -0.73 -6.90
C ILE A 17 -13.04 0.05 -7.96
N LYS A 18 -13.48 -0.61 -9.04
CA LYS A 18 -14.26 0.03 -10.12
C LYS A 18 -15.54 0.66 -9.59
N LYS A 19 -16.27 -0.06 -8.72
CA LYS A 19 -17.48 0.46 -8.08
C LYS A 19 -17.14 1.66 -7.18
N SER A 20 -16.17 1.51 -6.28
CA SER A 20 -15.77 2.59 -5.35
C SER A 20 -15.29 3.86 -6.06
N LEU A 21 -14.58 3.70 -7.19
CA LEU A 21 -14.17 4.81 -8.05
C LEU A 21 -15.37 5.55 -8.67
N SER A 22 -16.43 4.82 -9.01
CA SER A 22 -17.65 5.39 -9.57
C SER A 22 -18.48 6.09 -8.49
N ASP A 23 -18.53 5.51 -7.29
CA ASP A 23 -19.32 6.03 -6.17
C ASP A 23 -18.67 7.28 -5.54
N VAL A 24 -17.34 7.34 -5.44
CA VAL A 24 -16.60 8.45 -4.80
C VAL A 24 -15.36 8.86 -5.63
N PRO A 25 -15.52 9.45 -6.82
CA PRO A 25 -14.42 9.75 -7.74
C PRO A 25 -13.38 10.75 -7.20
N GLU A 26 -13.74 11.56 -6.21
CA GLU A 26 -12.89 12.57 -5.58
C GLU A 26 -11.65 11.97 -4.91
N LEU A 27 -11.73 10.70 -4.50
CA LEU A 27 -10.62 9.94 -3.94
C LEU A 27 -9.74 9.28 -5.02
N VAL A 28 -9.73 9.81 -6.25
CA VAL A 28 -8.97 9.31 -7.41
C VAL A 28 -7.53 8.89 -7.08
N HIS A 29 -6.82 9.65 -6.23
CA HIS A 29 -5.47 9.29 -5.83
C HIS A 29 -5.42 8.02 -5.00
N SER A 30 -6.34 7.86 -4.04
CA SER A 30 -6.47 6.63 -3.24
C SER A 30 -6.81 5.44 -4.14
N TRP A 31 -7.71 5.62 -5.11
CA TRP A 31 -8.05 4.58 -6.08
C TRP A 31 -6.86 4.20 -6.98
N ARG A 32 -6.05 5.17 -7.39
CA ARG A 32 -4.78 4.92 -8.10
C ARG A 32 -3.76 4.18 -7.25
N PHE A 33 -3.71 4.43 -5.94
CA PHE A 33 -2.87 3.64 -5.04
C PHE A 33 -3.36 2.21 -4.97
N LEU A 34 -4.66 2.00 -4.73
CA LEU A 34 -5.28 0.68 -4.62
C LEU A 34 -5.13 -0.15 -5.89
N ALA A 35 -5.41 0.43 -7.07
CA ALA A 35 -5.16 -0.21 -8.36
C ALA A 35 -3.67 -0.52 -8.58
N GLY A 36 -2.78 0.37 -8.13
CA GLY A 36 -1.34 0.13 -8.18
C GLY A 36 -0.86 -1.00 -7.29
N VAL A 37 -1.50 -1.23 -6.12
CA VAL A 37 -1.23 -2.40 -5.28
C VAL A 37 -1.62 -3.68 -6.01
N VAL A 38 -2.83 -3.73 -6.58
CA VAL A 38 -3.32 -4.89 -7.35
C VAL A 38 -2.38 -5.20 -8.52
N TYR A 39 -2.02 -4.17 -9.30
CA TYR A 39 -1.10 -4.34 -10.41
C TYR A 39 0.26 -4.85 -9.96
N ALA A 40 0.85 -4.25 -8.92
CA ALA A 40 2.15 -4.65 -8.42
C ALA A 40 2.15 -6.09 -7.87
N LEU A 41 1.10 -6.50 -7.15
CA LEU A 41 0.95 -7.88 -6.69
C LEU A 41 0.82 -8.87 -7.85
N GLU A 42 0.03 -8.53 -8.87
CA GLU A 42 -0.10 -9.38 -10.06
C GLU A 42 1.25 -9.56 -10.77
N GLN A 43 2.00 -8.48 -10.97
CA GLN A 43 3.33 -8.55 -11.58
C GLN A 43 4.33 -9.32 -10.72
N TYR A 44 4.27 -9.14 -9.39
CA TYR A 44 5.06 -9.93 -8.44
C TYR A 44 4.79 -11.43 -8.61
N TYR A 45 3.51 -11.84 -8.64
CA TYR A 45 3.15 -13.25 -8.79
C TYR A 45 3.53 -13.83 -10.15
N GLN A 46 3.37 -13.06 -11.22
CA GLN A 46 3.82 -13.48 -12.55
C GLN A 46 5.30 -13.83 -12.54
N ILE A 47 6.14 -13.10 -11.81
CA ILE A 47 7.58 -13.43 -11.70
C ILE A 47 7.79 -14.65 -10.80
N THR A 48 7.20 -14.69 -9.60
CA THR A 48 7.45 -15.77 -8.63
C THR A 48 6.84 -17.12 -9.03
N ASP A 49 5.80 -17.12 -9.86
CA ASP A 49 5.18 -18.36 -10.35
C ASP A 49 6.04 -19.07 -11.40
N HIS A 50 6.89 -18.32 -12.10
CA HIS A 50 7.79 -18.85 -13.13
C HIS A 50 9.22 -19.06 -12.62
N TYR A 51 9.60 -18.39 -11.52
CA TYR A 51 10.96 -18.42 -11.00
C TYR A 51 10.96 -18.57 -9.47
N PRO A 52 11.60 -19.61 -8.93
CA PRO A 52 11.72 -19.78 -7.49
C PRO A 52 12.55 -18.64 -6.86
N THR A 53 12.10 -18.17 -5.71
CA THR A 53 12.70 -17.05 -4.97
C THR A 53 14.14 -17.37 -4.58
N THR A 54 15.10 -16.54 -4.98
CA THR A 54 16.48 -16.62 -4.47
C THR A 54 16.54 -15.85 -3.14
N LYS A 55 16.84 -16.55 -2.05
CA LYS A 55 16.78 -16.01 -0.66
C LYS A 55 17.97 -15.13 -0.27
N ILE A 56 18.88 -14.79 -1.18
CA ILE A 56 20.12 -14.12 -0.82
C ILE A 56 19.93 -12.62 -1.04
N ALA A 57 19.61 -11.93 0.04
CA ALA A 57 19.80 -10.49 0.13
C ALA A 57 21.18 -10.25 0.75
N ASP A 58 22.17 -9.98 -0.11
CA ASP A 58 23.47 -9.42 0.27
C ASP A 58 23.53 -8.01 -0.33
N GLU A 59 24.12 -7.05 0.39
CA GLU A 59 24.36 -5.69 -0.11
C GLU A 59 25.12 -5.71 -1.44
N LYS A 60 26.09 -6.62 -1.59
CA LYS A 60 26.82 -6.80 -2.86
C LYS A 60 25.93 -7.29 -3.99
N GLU A 61 24.97 -8.15 -3.66
CA GLU A 61 23.98 -8.65 -4.62
C GLU A 61 23.05 -7.51 -5.07
N TYR A 62 22.56 -6.68 -4.14
CA TYR A 62 21.74 -5.51 -4.49
C TYR A 62 22.47 -4.51 -5.38
N ILE A 63 23.75 -4.26 -5.12
CA ILE A 63 24.58 -3.39 -5.98
C ILE A 63 24.69 -4.01 -7.38
N ARG A 64 25.00 -5.31 -7.48
CA ARG A 64 25.09 -6.02 -8.75
C ARG A 64 23.77 -5.97 -9.53
N GLU A 65 22.66 -6.33 -8.89
CA GLU A 65 21.32 -6.28 -9.48
C GLU A 65 20.98 -4.88 -10.00
N THR A 66 21.36 -3.83 -9.27
CA THR A 66 21.14 -2.44 -9.69
C THR A 66 21.94 -2.10 -10.94
N VAL A 67 23.23 -2.45 -10.99
CA VAL A 67 24.09 -2.24 -12.17
C VAL A 67 23.54 -3.00 -13.38
N ASP A 68 23.14 -4.27 -13.19
CA ASP A 68 22.56 -5.10 -14.24
C ASP A 68 21.28 -4.48 -14.80
N VAL A 69 20.39 -3.96 -13.94
CA VAL A 69 19.16 -3.29 -14.41
C VAL A 69 19.46 -2.04 -15.23
N LEU A 70 20.41 -1.22 -14.80
CA LEU A 70 20.82 -0.04 -15.56
C LEU A 70 21.39 -0.42 -16.93
N ALA A 71 22.20 -1.48 -16.99
CA ALA A 71 22.71 -2.01 -18.25
C ALA A 71 21.59 -2.51 -19.17
N HIS A 72 20.61 -3.26 -18.64
CA HIS A 72 19.46 -3.72 -19.41
C HIS A 72 18.57 -2.58 -19.92
N ILE A 73 18.36 -1.53 -19.13
CA ILE A 73 17.62 -0.33 -19.56
C ILE A 73 18.30 0.31 -20.78
N LEU A 74 19.63 0.40 -20.77
CA LEU A 74 20.41 0.93 -21.89
C LEU A 74 20.38 0.00 -23.11
N ALA A 75 20.41 -1.33 -22.88
CA ALA A 75 20.38 -2.34 -23.93
C ALA A 75 18.97 -2.64 -24.49
N LYS A 76 17.90 -2.14 -23.86
CA LYS A 76 16.49 -2.50 -24.14
C LYS A 76 16.20 -4.00 -24.01
N GLU A 77 16.90 -4.67 -23.09
CA GLU A 77 16.79 -6.11 -22.86
C GLU A 77 15.91 -6.46 -21.64
N CYS A 78 15.62 -7.76 -21.48
CA CYS A 78 14.74 -8.28 -20.44
C CYS A 78 15.34 -8.02 -19.03
N GLN A 79 14.52 -7.51 -18.13
CA GLN A 79 14.94 -7.00 -16.82
C GLN A 79 15.42 -8.10 -15.86
N ASN A 80 16.39 -7.76 -14.99
CA ASN A 80 16.80 -8.62 -13.88
C ASN A 80 15.58 -8.97 -13.01
N ARG A 81 15.23 -10.26 -12.95
CA ARG A 81 13.96 -10.76 -12.40
C ARG A 81 13.86 -10.57 -10.90
N ASN A 82 14.95 -10.75 -10.17
CA ASN A 82 14.97 -10.60 -8.71
C ASN A 82 14.76 -9.16 -8.31
N TRP A 83 15.45 -8.24 -8.99
CA TRP A 83 15.25 -6.80 -8.83
C TRP A 83 13.81 -6.41 -9.16
N THR A 84 13.29 -6.90 -10.29
CA THR A 84 11.94 -6.56 -10.77
C THR A 84 10.86 -7.07 -9.81
N ARG A 85 11.02 -8.29 -9.27
CA ARG A 85 10.16 -8.84 -8.21
C ARG A 85 10.19 -7.96 -6.96
N GLY A 86 11.39 -7.60 -6.48
CA GLY A 86 11.56 -6.72 -5.32
C GLY A 86 10.98 -5.31 -5.55
N PHE A 87 11.12 -4.76 -6.75
CA PHE A 87 10.50 -3.50 -7.16
C PHE A 87 8.99 -3.56 -7.03
N TYR A 88 8.34 -4.60 -7.55
CA TYR A 88 6.89 -4.77 -7.45
C TYR A 88 6.43 -5.01 -6.01
N TYR A 89 7.16 -5.80 -5.23
CA TYR A 89 6.86 -5.98 -3.80
C TYR A 89 6.90 -4.65 -3.05
N ASN A 90 7.99 -3.89 -3.20
CA ASN A 90 8.16 -2.59 -2.55
C ASN A 90 7.10 -1.59 -2.99
N ALA A 91 6.76 -1.59 -4.29
CA ALA A 91 5.67 -0.77 -4.82
C ALA A 91 4.33 -1.13 -4.18
N ALA A 92 4.03 -2.43 -4.01
CA ALA A 92 2.80 -2.87 -3.37
C ALA A 92 2.75 -2.44 -1.88
N VAL A 93 3.81 -2.68 -1.10
CA VAL A 93 3.91 -2.27 0.31
C VAL A 93 3.66 -0.77 0.47
N MET A 94 4.43 0.06 -0.27
CA MET A 94 4.39 1.52 -0.16
C MET A 94 3.04 2.09 -0.59
N ARG A 95 2.43 1.55 -1.65
CA ARG A 95 1.13 2.00 -2.15
C ARG A 95 0.00 1.57 -1.21
N LEU A 96 0.09 0.38 -0.62
CA LEU A 96 -0.92 -0.11 0.30
C LEU A 96 -0.94 0.71 1.59
N ASP A 97 0.23 1.01 2.16
CA ASP A 97 0.36 1.90 3.31
C ASP A 97 -0.25 3.29 3.06
N ALA A 98 0.12 3.90 1.93
CA ALA A 98 -0.41 5.19 1.53
C ALA A 98 -1.93 5.15 1.29
N CYS A 99 -2.46 4.04 0.77
CA CYS A 99 -3.88 3.87 0.53
C CYS A 99 -4.67 3.77 1.84
N TYR A 100 -4.22 2.93 2.77
CA TYR A 100 -4.80 2.83 4.12
C TYR A 100 -4.91 4.21 4.76
N GLU A 101 -3.79 4.94 4.81
CA GLU A 101 -3.73 6.24 5.47
C GLU A 101 -4.70 7.24 4.83
N ARG A 102 -4.78 7.29 3.49
CA ARG A 102 -5.66 8.21 2.76
C ARG A 102 -7.13 7.89 2.96
N ILE A 103 -7.50 6.61 2.86
CA ILE A 103 -8.90 6.17 3.01
C ILE A 103 -9.38 6.37 4.44
N PHE A 104 -8.58 6.01 5.44
CA PHE A 104 -8.92 6.22 6.84
C PHE A 104 -9.10 7.69 7.18
N LYS A 105 -8.22 8.57 6.68
CA LYS A 105 -8.40 10.02 6.83
C LYS A 105 -9.65 10.54 6.14
N ALA A 106 -9.89 10.10 4.90
CA ALA A 106 -11.06 10.52 4.15
C ALA A 106 -12.36 10.15 4.88
N TYR A 107 -12.39 8.96 5.47
CA TYR A 107 -13.51 8.48 6.29
C TYR A 107 -13.69 9.30 7.58
N LEU A 108 -12.61 9.57 8.31
CA LEU A 108 -12.67 10.33 9.55
C LEU A 108 -12.88 11.85 9.32
N GLY A 109 -12.61 12.36 8.12
CA GLY A 109 -12.82 13.74 7.66
C GLY A 109 -11.92 14.80 8.32
N ASN A 110 -11.97 14.92 9.64
CA ASN A 110 -11.30 15.97 10.43
C ASN A 110 -10.03 15.48 11.15
N PHE A 111 -9.44 14.36 10.70
CA PHE A 111 -8.24 13.82 11.35
C PHE A 111 -7.03 14.79 11.34
N ASN A 112 -7.05 15.82 10.47
CA ASN A 112 -5.98 16.82 10.38
C ASN A 112 -6.06 17.96 11.42
N ASN A 113 -7.12 18.04 12.24
CA ASN A 113 -7.32 19.18 13.16
C ASN A 113 -6.85 18.94 14.60
N GLU A 114 -6.38 17.74 14.95
CA GLU A 114 -5.92 17.42 16.30
C GLU A 114 -4.43 17.02 16.32
N GLU A 115 -3.57 17.92 16.78
CA GLU A 115 -2.16 17.71 17.14
C GLU A 115 -1.39 16.73 16.24
N GLU A 116 -0.98 17.24 15.07
CA GLU A 116 -0.02 16.59 14.21
C GLU A 116 1.32 16.42 14.96
N SER A 117 1.80 15.19 15.14
CA SER A 117 3.18 14.98 15.60
C SER A 117 4.12 15.36 14.47
N LYS A 118 5.24 16.03 14.74
CA LYS A 118 6.24 16.35 13.71
C LYS A 118 7.24 15.21 13.61
N CYS A 119 7.55 14.79 12.38
CA CYS A 119 8.65 13.87 12.11
C CYS A 119 9.94 14.46 12.68
N PRO A 120 10.66 13.77 13.58
CA PRO A 120 11.90 14.29 14.14
C PRO A 120 13.01 14.48 13.07
N SER A 121 12.95 13.75 11.95
CA SER A 121 13.97 13.83 10.88
C SER A 121 13.69 14.89 9.81
N CYS A 122 12.43 15.21 9.53
CA CYS A 122 12.10 16.15 8.43
C CYS A 122 11.14 17.28 8.83
N GLY A 123 10.71 17.34 10.09
CA GLY A 123 9.83 18.39 10.63
C GLY A 123 8.40 18.41 10.07
N LYS A 124 8.09 17.52 9.12
CA LYS A 124 6.76 17.40 8.51
C LYS A 124 5.81 16.70 9.46
N ASN A 125 4.55 17.11 9.42
CA ASN A 125 3.46 16.46 10.13
C ASN A 125 3.43 14.97 9.78
N THR A 126 3.78 14.14 10.74
CA THR A 126 3.60 12.69 10.72
C THR A 126 2.26 12.38 11.33
N ILE A 127 1.47 11.61 10.60
CA ILE A 127 0.27 11.04 11.17
C ILE A 127 0.67 9.89 12.06
N ASP A 128 0.20 9.95 13.30
CA ASP A 128 0.29 8.87 14.27
C ASP A 128 -0.58 7.68 13.79
N GLY A 129 0.06 6.75 13.07
CA GLY A 129 -0.54 5.50 12.59
C GLY A 129 -1.29 4.72 13.69
N PRO A 130 -0.70 4.52 14.89
CA PRO A 130 -1.41 3.98 16.05
C PRO A 130 -2.74 4.70 16.37
N ARG A 131 -2.73 6.03 16.45
CA ARG A 131 -3.95 6.82 16.72
C ARG A 131 -4.98 6.71 15.60
N LEU A 132 -4.52 6.76 14.34
CA LEU A 132 -5.39 6.60 13.16
C LEU A 132 -6.08 5.24 13.18
N TYR A 133 -5.32 4.16 13.38
CA TYR A 133 -5.85 2.82 13.48
C TYR A 133 -6.84 2.67 14.64
N LYS A 134 -6.48 3.22 15.82
CA LYS A 134 -7.36 3.17 17.00
C LYS A 134 -8.72 3.81 16.71
N LYS A 135 -8.76 5.02 16.13
CA LYS A 135 -10.03 5.69 15.80
C LYS A 135 -10.88 4.87 14.82
N ILE A 136 -10.26 4.31 13.77
CA ILE A 136 -10.96 3.48 12.79
C ILE A 136 -11.51 2.20 13.41
N ARG A 137 -10.68 1.50 14.21
CA ARG A 137 -11.06 0.26 14.90
C ARG A 137 -12.18 0.51 15.90
N ASP A 138 -12.12 1.59 16.66
CA ASP A 138 -13.14 1.90 17.67
C ASP A 138 -14.48 2.25 17.02
N ASP A 139 -14.47 2.84 15.82
CA ASP A 139 -15.68 3.20 15.09
C ASP A 139 -16.25 2.07 14.20
N ILE A 140 -15.40 1.12 13.77
CA ILE A 140 -15.76 -0.04 12.93
C ILE A 140 -15.11 -1.31 13.48
N SER A 141 -15.47 -1.65 14.72
CA SER A 141 -14.90 -2.80 15.43
C SER A 141 -15.19 -4.16 14.77
N SER A 142 -16.24 -4.24 13.95
CA SER A 142 -16.62 -5.48 13.25
C SER A 142 -15.66 -5.90 12.14
N LEU A 143 -14.85 -4.97 11.60
CA LEU A 143 -13.94 -5.25 10.48
C LEU A 143 -12.47 -5.39 10.89
N PHE A 144 -12.12 -4.88 12.07
CA PHE A 144 -10.75 -4.90 12.56
C PHE A 144 -10.67 -5.76 13.81
N SER A 145 -9.68 -6.66 13.84
CA SER A 145 -9.42 -7.44 15.05
C SER A 145 -9.11 -6.52 16.24
N GLU A 146 -9.47 -6.93 17.46
CA GLU A 146 -9.16 -6.22 18.72
C GLU A 146 -7.65 -6.09 19.02
N LYS A 147 -6.82 -6.64 18.12
CA LYS A 147 -5.36 -6.56 18.17
C LYS A 147 -4.87 -5.12 18.31
N LYS A 148 -3.71 -5.00 18.95
CA LYS A 148 -2.96 -3.74 19.03
C LYS A 148 -2.51 -3.32 17.62
N TYR A 149 -2.24 -2.04 17.45
CA TYR A 149 -1.82 -1.48 16.16
C TYR A 149 -0.64 -2.26 15.55
N GLU A 150 0.36 -2.58 16.36
CA GLU A 150 1.58 -3.28 15.98
C GLU A 150 1.35 -4.69 15.40
N GLU A 151 0.18 -5.27 15.68
CA GLU A 151 -0.24 -6.61 15.30
C GLU A 151 -1.30 -6.60 14.19
N SER A 152 -1.92 -5.44 13.94
CA SER A 152 -2.86 -5.20 12.86
C SER A 152 -2.18 -5.29 11.49
N ASN A 153 -2.97 -5.55 10.44
CA ASN A 153 -2.43 -5.55 9.08
C ASN A 153 -1.86 -4.18 8.71
N PHE A 154 -2.57 -3.08 9.02
CA PHE A 154 -2.08 -1.73 8.76
C PHE A 154 -0.74 -1.44 9.48
N GLY A 155 -0.61 -1.77 10.76
CA GLY A 155 0.63 -1.55 11.50
C GLY A 155 1.78 -2.44 11.04
N LYS A 156 1.51 -3.68 10.64
CA LYS A 156 2.51 -4.55 10.00
C LYS A 156 2.99 -3.99 8.66
N ILE A 157 2.08 -3.52 7.81
CA ILE A 157 2.45 -2.83 6.56
C ILE A 157 3.29 -1.58 6.83
N ARG A 158 2.94 -0.76 7.84
CA ARG A 158 3.76 0.41 8.21
C ARG A 158 5.16 0.00 8.68
N LYS A 159 5.29 -1.09 9.43
CA LYS A 159 6.59 -1.66 9.82
C LYS A 159 7.41 -2.09 8.60
N GLU A 160 6.78 -2.75 7.62
CA GLU A 160 7.43 -3.08 6.34
C GLU A 160 7.88 -1.82 5.58
N VAL A 161 7.05 -0.77 5.54
CA VAL A 161 7.47 0.52 4.96
C VAL A 161 8.68 1.11 5.69
N ASN A 162 8.69 1.04 7.02
CA ASN A 162 9.79 1.59 7.81
C ASN A 162 11.08 0.77 7.65
N SER A 163 11.00 -0.56 7.54
CA SER A 163 12.16 -1.42 7.25
C SER A 163 12.73 -1.16 5.84
N LEU A 164 11.88 -0.78 4.88
CA LEU A 164 12.32 -0.34 3.54
C LEU A 164 12.99 1.05 3.55
N LYS A 165 12.59 1.94 4.46
CA LYS A 165 13.09 3.33 4.54
C LYS A 165 14.34 3.49 5.43
N HIS A 166 14.42 2.72 6.51
CA HIS A 166 15.46 2.85 7.52
C HIS A 166 16.30 1.58 7.54
N TYR A 167 17.54 1.70 7.08
CA TYR A 167 18.56 0.67 7.24
C TYR A 167 19.14 0.78 8.67
N GLU A 168 18.33 0.51 9.70
CA GLU A 168 18.90 0.19 11.00
C GLU A 168 19.35 -1.27 10.92
N GLY A 169 20.66 -1.44 10.69
CA GLY A 169 21.29 -2.73 10.52
C GLY A 169 20.81 -3.73 11.58
N ARG A 170 20.58 -4.98 11.13
CA ARG A 170 20.02 -6.15 11.84
C ARG A 170 18.55 -6.47 11.58
N THR A 171 18.03 -6.27 10.38
CA THR A 171 16.93 -7.14 9.93
C THR A 171 17.54 -8.36 9.25
N ASP A 172 17.29 -9.54 9.81
CA ASP A 172 17.64 -10.81 9.19
C ASP A 172 17.06 -10.83 7.77
N LEU A 173 17.93 -10.77 6.77
CA LEU A 173 17.58 -10.56 5.36
C LEU A 173 16.88 -11.78 4.73
N THR A 174 16.68 -12.84 5.51
CA THR A 174 16.21 -14.15 5.07
C THR A 174 14.71 -14.22 4.75
N GLU A 175 13.89 -13.26 5.21
CA GLU A 175 12.43 -13.23 4.97
C GLU A 175 11.87 -11.82 4.68
N ARG A 176 12.49 -11.09 3.73
CA ARG A 176 12.12 -9.70 3.42
C ARG A 176 10.74 -9.52 2.75
N GLU A 177 10.24 -10.55 2.09
CA GLU A 177 9.04 -10.43 1.27
C GLU A 177 7.93 -11.35 1.77
N GLN A 178 6.87 -10.73 2.29
CA GLN A 178 5.67 -11.38 2.83
C GLN A 178 4.45 -11.07 1.96
N PRO A 179 4.31 -11.67 0.77
CA PRO A 179 3.18 -11.40 -0.13
C PRO A 179 1.82 -11.76 0.50
N GLU A 180 1.77 -12.73 1.40
CA GLU A 180 0.54 -13.10 2.12
C GLU A 180 0.07 -11.99 3.07
N LEU A 181 1.00 -11.24 3.67
CA LEU A 181 0.66 -10.06 4.48
C LEU A 181 0.01 -8.99 3.59
N LEU A 182 0.59 -8.72 2.42
CA LEU A 182 0.04 -7.75 1.46
C LEU A 182 -1.38 -8.12 1.02
N HIS A 183 -1.64 -9.41 0.77
CA HIS A 183 -2.98 -9.87 0.45
C HIS A 183 -3.97 -9.68 1.59
N ARG A 184 -3.63 -10.12 2.81
CA ARG A 184 -4.53 -9.97 3.96
C ARG A 184 -4.86 -8.50 4.21
N ALA A 185 -3.87 -7.63 4.12
CA ALA A 185 -4.02 -6.19 4.26
C ALA A 185 -4.86 -5.58 3.12
N LEU A 186 -4.63 -5.98 1.87
CA LEU A 186 -5.46 -5.53 0.74
C LEU A 186 -6.93 -5.96 0.91
N SER A 187 -7.17 -7.22 1.29
CA SER A 187 -8.52 -7.74 1.50
C SER A 187 -9.24 -7.03 2.65
N GLU A 188 -8.54 -6.76 3.76
CA GLU A 188 -9.09 -5.99 4.88
C GLU A 188 -9.46 -4.56 4.45
N LEU A 189 -8.59 -3.88 3.70
CA LEU A 189 -8.87 -2.54 3.19
C LEU A 189 -10.05 -2.52 2.21
N VAL A 190 -10.17 -3.52 1.33
CA VAL A 190 -11.31 -3.66 0.42
C VAL A 190 -12.61 -3.94 1.20
N ALA A 191 -12.56 -4.81 2.21
CA ALA A 191 -13.70 -5.06 3.08
C ALA A 191 -14.14 -3.79 3.84
N PHE A 192 -13.17 -2.99 4.30
CA PHE A 192 -13.42 -1.69 4.90
C PHE A 192 -14.14 -0.75 3.93
N ILE A 193 -13.62 -0.58 2.71
CA ILE A 193 -14.23 0.31 1.71
C ILE A 193 -15.65 -0.15 1.35
N ARG A 194 -15.88 -1.47 1.24
CA ARG A 194 -17.19 -2.07 0.93
C ARG A 194 -18.19 -2.03 2.07
N ASN A 195 -17.77 -1.68 3.28
CA ASN A 195 -18.68 -1.55 4.40
C ASN A 195 -19.68 -0.43 4.11
N GLN A 196 -20.97 -0.71 4.33
CA GLN A 196 -22.04 0.22 4.01
C GLN A 196 -21.87 1.57 4.73
N LYS A 197 -21.60 1.55 6.04
CA LYS A 197 -21.34 2.76 6.83
C LYS A 197 -20.17 3.56 6.26
N VAL A 198 -19.09 2.89 5.88
CA VAL A 198 -17.91 3.54 5.26
C VAL A 198 -18.27 4.18 3.93
N THR A 199 -18.95 3.44 3.06
CA THR A 199 -19.34 3.93 1.73
C THR A 199 -20.26 5.14 1.85
N GLU A 200 -21.26 5.08 2.73
CA GLU A 200 -22.20 6.18 2.99
C GLU A 200 -21.49 7.42 3.56
N GLU A 201 -20.55 7.24 4.49
CA GLU A 201 -19.78 8.35 5.06
C GLU A 201 -18.86 9.00 4.02
N LEU A 202 -18.15 8.19 3.22
CA LEU A 202 -17.33 8.70 2.12
C LEU A 202 -18.20 9.41 1.08
N TYR A 203 -19.34 8.84 0.70
CA TYR A 203 -20.27 9.48 -0.22
C TYR A 203 -20.83 10.79 0.34
N GLY A 204 -21.29 10.81 1.59
CA GLY A 204 -21.81 12.02 2.24
C GLY A 204 -20.77 13.14 2.33
N ARG A 205 -19.49 12.80 2.54
CA ARG A 205 -18.40 13.78 2.63
C ARG A 205 -17.96 14.33 1.28
N PHE A 206 -18.04 13.54 0.21
CA PHE A 206 -17.43 13.88 -1.08
C PHE A 206 -18.45 14.08 -2.22
N SER A 207 -19.72 13.71 -2.05
CA SER A 207 -20.77 13.95 -3.03
C SER A 207 -20.85 15.43 -3.42
N GLY A 208 -20.84 15.69 -4.74
CA GLY A 208 -20.91 17.03 -5.30
C GLY A 208 -19.64 17.88 -5.17
N LYS A 209 -18.57 17.39 -4.54
CA LYS A 209 -17.26 18.07 -4.57
C LYS A 209 -16.57 17.68 -5.85
N GLY A 210 -16.51 18.56 -6.85
CA GLY A 210 -15.84 18.24 -8.12
C GLY A 210 -14.45 17.64 -7.91
N ILE A 211 -14.09 16.65 -8.72
CA ILE A 211 -12.72 16.13 -8.81
C ILE A 211 -11.80 17.34 -8.90
N VAL A 212 -10.85 17.47 -7.97
CA VAL A 212 -9.88 18.57 -7.98
C VAL A 212 -9.10 18.51 -9.29
N VAL A 213 -9.60 19.20 -10.32
CA VAL A 213 -8.86 19.54 -11.51
C VAL A 213 -7.86 20.57 -11.00
N GLY A 214 -6.60 20.13 -10.82
CA GLY A 214 -5.56 20.99 -10.29
C GLY A 214 -5.66 22.37 -10.94
N ARG A 215 -5.68 23.43 -10.11
CA ARG A 215 -5.72 24.81 -10.57
C ARG A 215 -4.73 24.94 -11.72
N LYS A 216 -5.21 25.11 -12.95
CA LYS A 216 -4.39 25.64 -14.03
C LYS A 216 -3.95 27.02 -13.53
N LYS A 217 -2.73 27.11 -13.01
CA LYS A 217 -2.03 28.40 -13.05
C LYS A 217 -1.89 28.69 -14.54
N SER A 218 -2.74 29.56 -15.06
CA SER A 218 -2.44 30.30 -16.27
C SER A 218 -1.14 31.03 -15.98
N TYR A 219 -0.06 30.59 -16.61
CA TYR A 219 1.08 31.47 -16.81
C TYR A 219 0.62 32.40 -17.94
N GLU A 220 0.15 33.58 -17.55
CA GLU A 220 0.24 34.78 -18.39
C GLU A 220 1.67 35.33 -18.30
#